data_AF-A0A7S3STZ9-F1
#
_entry.id   AF-A0A7S3STZ9-F1
#
_cell.length_a   1.000
_cell.length_b   1.000
_cell.length_c   1.000
_cell.angle_alpha   90.00
_cell.angle_beta   90.00
_cell.angle_gamma   90.00
#
_symmetry.space_group_name_H-M   'P 1'
#
loop_
_entity.id
_entity.type
_entity.pdbx_description
1 polymer ?
#
loop_
_entity_poly.entity_id
_entity_poly.type
_entity_poly.pdbx_seq_one_letter_code
_entity_poly.pdbx_strand_id
1 'polypeptide(L)'
;NKNSDMRDAPVDAPADENLYREQVEAKFRSVLAAAVKAGSTALVICDVGCGVYKNEPDVVGSILGKVLKQEFWGQLQEVSLCGQFKFQNAVVAAAQNHAKLESLPARPSQGPPPPPRPSAGPPASGPPKLKEVLAAAARKKAQEVVWEFRDQGAASAWQALGRMQDVEEAHKDGQSDIRLVIDNQLMAIDFNTMTAQS
;
A
#
# COMPACT_ATOMS: atom_id res chain seq x y z
N ASN A 1 -7.28 11.03 14.20
CA ASN A 1 -8.64 11.60 14.08
C ASN A 1 -8.55 13.07 14.44
N LYS A 2 -8.84 13.99 13.51
CA LYS A 2 -8.84 15.45 13.74
C LYS A 2 -10.24 16.04 13.95
N ASN A 3 -11.30 15.23 13.88
CA ASN A 3 -12.66 15.72 14.04
C ASN A 3 -13.10 15.71 15.51
N SER A 4 -13.19 16.89 16.13
CA SER A 4 -13.71 17.09 17.50
C SER A 4 -15.21 16.84 17.64
N ASP A 5 -15.95 16.79 16.53
CA ASP A 5 -17.41 16.65 16.55
C ASP A 5 -17.84 15.17 16.62
N MET A 6 -16.90 14.23 16.44
CA MET A 6 -17.15 12.80 16.54
C MET A 6 -17.26 12.36 18.01
N ARG A 7 -18.44 11.88 18.41
CA ARG A 7 -18.70 11.46 19.80
C ARG A 7 -18.19 10.05 20.12
N ASP A 8 -18.13 9.20 19.11
CA ASP A 8 -17.79 7.78 19.18
C ASP A 8 -16.28 7.51 18.99
N ALA A 9 -15.51 8.50 18.52
CA ALA A 9 -14.07 8.41 18.34
C ALA A 9 -13.37 9.62 18.98
N PRO A 10 -12.48 9.43 19.96
CA PRO A 10 -11.74 10.55 20.54
C PRO A 10 -10.89 11.24 19.48
N VAL A 11 -10.64 12.54 19.68
CA VAL A 11 -9.63 13.26 18.89
C VAL A 11 -8.28 12.63 19.18
N ASP A 12 -7.65 12.15 18.11
CA ASP A 12 -6.35 11.52 18.09
C ASP A 12 -5.48 12.28 17.10
N ALA A 13 -5.22 13.53 17.47
CA ALA A 13 -4.39 14.47 16.76
C ALA A 13 -3.79 15.45 17.78
N PRO A 14 -2.51 15.32 18.14
CA PRO A 14 -1.86 16.28 19.02
C PRO A 14 -1.85 17.68 18.38
N ALA A 15 -1.81 18.72 19.22
CA ALA A 15 -1.76 20.10 18.75
C ALA A 15 -0.44 20.42 18.02
N ASP A 16 0.64 19.73 18.35
CA ASP A 16 1.91 19.79 17.63
C ASP A 16 1.82 19.00 16.32
N GLU A 17 1.92 19.71 15.20
CA GLU A 17 1.86 19.12 13.87
C GLU A 17 2.98 18.11 13.59
N ASN A 18 4.17 18.31 14.15
CA ASN A 18 5.28 17.37 13.96
C ASN A 18 5.00 16.06 14.67
N LEU A 19 4.50 16.13 15.90
CA LEU A 19 4.10 14.94 16.64
C LEU A 19 2.95 14.20 15.94
N TYR A 20 1.98 14.93 15.37
CA TYR A 20 0.93 14.33 14.55
C TYR A 20 1.51 13.59 13.34
N ARG A 21 2.42 14.24 12.60
CA ARG A 21 3.08 13.64 11.44
C ARG A 21 3.85 12.38 11.81
N GLU A 22 4.63 12.40 12.88
CA GLU A 22 5.37 11.23 13.39
C GLU A 22 4.45 10.06 13.76
N GLN A 23 3.32 10.35 14.41
CA GLN A 23 2.35 9.32 14.79
C GLN A 23 1.66 8.70 13.56
N VAL A 24 1.28 9.51 12.57
CA VAL A 24 0.72 9.01 11.30
C VAL A 24 1.76 8.20 10.54
N GLU A 25 3.02 8.66 10.51
CA GLU A 25 4.13 7.95 9.89
C GLU A 25 4.35 6.57 10.55
N ALA A 26 4.34 6.50 11.88
CA ALA A 26 4.44 5.25 12.63
C ALA A 26 3.29 4.29 12.32
N LYS A 27 2.05 4.79 12.21
CA LYS A 27 0.88 3.97 11.84
C LYS A 27 1.02 3.37 10.45
N PHE A 28 1.45 4.15 9.46
CA PHE A 28 1.69 3.64 8.12
C PHE A 28 2.81 2.60 8.08
N ARG A 29 3.92 2.82 8.79
CA ARG A 29 4.98 1.80 8.93
C ARG A 29 4.44 0.49 9.48
N SER A 30 3.62 0.54 10.53
CA SER A 30 3.04 -0.67 11.12
C SER A 30 2.15 -1.43 10.13
N VAL A 31 1.28 -0.72 9.39
CA VAL A 31 0.39 -1.34 8.39
C VAL A 31 1.19 -1.96 7.23
N LEU A 32 2.15 -1.22 6.67
CA LEU A 32 2.96 -1.69 5.55
C LEU A 32 3.86 -2.86 5.95
N ALA A 33 4.47 -2.80 7.14
CA ALA A 33 5.26 -3.92 7.67
C ALA A 33 4.40 -5.17 7.89
N ALA A 34 3.17 -5.01 8.39
CA ALA A 34 2.24 -6.12 8.54
C ALA A 34 1.87 -6.74 7.17
N ALA A 35 1.58 -5.91 6.17
CA ALA A 35 1.28 -6.38 4.81
C ALA A 35 2.43 -7.18 4.18
N VAL A 36 3.65 -6.65 4.24
CA VAL A 36 4.84 -7.36 3.73
C VAL A 36 5.04 -8.67 4.48
N LYS A 37 4.93 -8.65 5.82
CA LYS A 37 5.08 -9.86 6.63
C LYS A 37 4.01 -10.91 6.34
N ALA A 38 2.82 -10.49 5.96
CA ALA A 38 1.73 -11.37 5.51
C ALA A 38 1.95 -11.93 4.10
N GLY A 39 2.99 -11.49 3.38
CA GLY A 39 3.28 -11.91 2.02
C GLY A 39 2.41 -11.23 0.97
N SER A 40 1.74 -10.13 1.31
CA SER A 40 0.96 -9.35 0.35
C SER A 40 1.86 -8.78 -0.74
N THR A 41 1.46 -8.94 -2.00
CA THR A 41 2.16 -8.36 -3.15
C THR A 41 1.51 -7.07 -3.64
N ALA A 42 0.23 -6.86 -3.34
CA ALA A 42 -0.53 -5.67 -3.71
C ALA A 42 -1.27 -5.10 -2.50
N LEU A 43 -1.42 -3.77 -2.45
CA LEU A 43 -2.22 -3.08 -1.44
C LEU A 43 -3.14 -2.03 -2.08
N VAL A 44 -4.37 -1.95 -1.60
CA VAL A 44 -5.29 -0.86 -1.93
C VAL A 44 -5.40 0.06 -0.71
N ILE A 45 -5.09 1.34 -0.89
CA ILE A 45 -5.09 2.33 0.20
C ILE A 45 -5.98 3.50 -0.19
N CYS A 46 -7.04 3.73 0.59
CA CYS A 46 -7.89 4.91 0.43
C CYS A 46 -7.39 6.10 1.26
N ASP A 47 -8.02 7.27 1.10
CA ASP A 47 -7.68 8.52 1.79
C ASP A 47 -7.94 8.46 3.31
N VAL A 48 -6.97 7.89 4.03
CA VAL A 48 -7.07 7.48 5.44
C VAL A 48 -7.54 8.61 6.37
N GLY A 49 -8.81 8.55 6.74
CA GLY A 49 -9.44 9.50 7.66
C GLY A 49 -9.63 10.92 7.10
N CYS A 50 -9.57 11.11 5.79
CA CYS A 50 -9.74 12.43 5.16
C CYS A 50 -11.20 12.86 5.01
N GLY A 51 -12.16 11.96 5.24
CA GLY A 51 -13.59 12.25 5.33
C GLY A 51 -14.01 12.59 6.75
N VAL A 52 -14.71 11.65 7.41
CA VAL A 52 -15.30 11.84 8.73
C VAL A 52 -14.28 12.29 9.80
N TYR A 53 -13.06 11.77 9.76
CA TYR A 53 -12.02 12.12 10.73
C TYR A 53 -11.27 13.42 10.41
N LYS A 54 -11.63 14.12 9.32
CA LYS A 54 -11.11 15.44 8.93
C LYS A 54 -9.57 15.53 8.93
N ASN A 55 -8.86 14.44 8.63
CA ASN A 55 -7.42 14.53 8.35
C ASN A 55 -7.20 15.29 7.04
N GLU A 56 -6.09 16.02 6.92
CA GLU A 56 -5.76 16.73 5.68
C GLU A 56 -5.16 15.76 4.66
N PRO A 57 -5.77 15.63 3.46
CA PRO A 57 -5.37 14.64 2.47
C PRO A 57 -3.93 14.84 1.98
N ASP A 58 -3.49 16.10 1.82
CA ASP A 58 -2.13 16.44 1.37
C ASP A 58 -1.06 16.00 2.40
N VAL A 59 -1.36 16.16 3.69
CA VAL A 59 -0.44 15.78 4.78
C VAL A 59 -0.35 14.27 4.89
N VAL A 60 -1.49 13.58 5.00
CA VAL A 60 -1.53 12.12 5.16
C VAL A 60 -0.96 11.44 3.92
N GLY A 61 -1.27 11.93 2.72
CA GLY A 61 -0.75 11.40 1.47
C GLY A 61 0.76 11.56 1.36
N SER A 62 1.28 12.74 1.69
CA SER A 62 2.73 12.99 1.67
C SER A 62 3.49 12.06 2.62
N ILE A 63 2.94 11.81 3.81
CA ILE A 63 3.54 10.89 4.79
C ILE A 63 3.55 9.46 4.24
N LEU A 64 2.43 8.97 3.68
CA LEU A 64 2.38 7.63 3.09
C LEU A 64 3.38 7.48 1.94
N GLY A 65 3.44 8.45 1.01
CA GLY A 65 4.37 8.43 -0.11
C GLY A 65 5.83 8.39 0.34
N LYS A 66 6.18 9.17 1.36
CA LYS A 66 7.50 9.15 2.01
C LYS A 66 7.83 7.77 2.58
N VAL A 67 6.94 7.17 3.37
CA VAL A 67 7.17 5.86 4.00
C VAL A 67 7.30 4.76 2.95
N LEU A 68 6.43 4.74 1.95
CA LEU A 68 6.50 3.80 0.82
C LEU A 68 7.86 3.87 0.13
N LYS A 69 8.35 5.08 -0.16
CA LYS A 69 9.61 5.29 -0.85
C LYS A 69 10.84 4.94 -0.02
N GLN A 70 10.86 5.33 1.25
CA GLN A 70 12.03 5.19 2.11
C GLN A 70 12.22 3.78 2.64
N GLU A 71 11.12 3.07 2.95
CA GLU A 71 11.19 1.84 3.74
C GLU A 71 10.64 0.63 3.01
N PHE A 72 9.64 0.79 2.14
CA PHE A 72 8.89 -0.33 1.54
C PHE A 72 9.06 -0.43 0.01
N TRP A 73 9.95 0.37 -0.57
CA TRP A 73 10.13 0.42 -2.02
C TRP A 73 10.59 -0.93 -2.57
N GLY A 74 9.83 -1.46 -3.53
CA GLY A 74 10.09 -2.76 -4.16
C GLY A 74 9.77 -3.99 -3.30
N GLN A 75 9.27 -3.81 -2.06
CA GLN A 75 8.78 -4.92 -1.25
C GLN A 75 7.34 -5.32 -1.62
N LEU A 76 6.57 -4.34 -2.08
CA LEU A 76 5.26 -4.51 -2.69
C LEU A 76 5.42 -4.39 -4.21
N GLN A 77 4.64 -5.16 -4.97
CA GLN A 77 4.60 -5.08 -6.43
C GLN A 77 3.67 -3.96 -6.90
N GLU A 78 2.57 -3.74 -6.17
CA GLU A 78 1.54 -2.77 -6.53
C GLU A 78 0.95 -2.07 -5.29
N VAL A 79 0.72 -0.76 -5.40
CA VAL A 79 -0.12 0.00 -4.45
C VAL A 79 -1.11 0.81 -5.25
N SER A 80 -2.39 0.45 -5.14
CA SER A 80 -3.49 1.17 -5.78
C SER A 80 -4.07 2.18 -4.78
N LEU A 81 -4.19 3.44 -5.20
CA LEU A 81 -4.71 4.52 -4.35
C LEU A 81 -6.17 4.81 -4.70
N CYS A 82 -7.02 4.97 -3.69
CA CYS A 82 -8.44 5.31 -3.82
C CYS A 82 -8.81 6.55 -3.00
N GLY A 83 -9.96 7.15 -3.29
CA GLY A 83 -10.47 8.31 -2.53
C GLY A 83 -10.06 9.65 -3.14
N GLN A 84 -9.86 10.67 -2.31
CA GLN A 84 -9.60 12.04 -2.77
C GLN A 84 -8.34 12.19 -3.63
N PHE A 85 -8.46 12.91 -4.76
CA PHE A 85 -7.32 13.20 -5.66
C PHE A 85 -6.15 13.91 -4.96
N LYS A 86 -6.43 14.81 -4.00
CA LYS A 86 -5.39 15.48 -3.22
C LYS A 86 -4.47 14.49 -2.49
N PHE A 87 -5.08 13.49 -1.86
CA PHE A 87 -4.35 12.43 -1.19
C PHE A 87 -3.51 11.63 -2.19
N GLN A 88 -4.10 11.19 -3.29
CA GLN A 88 -3.42 10.42 -4.33
C GLN A 88 -2.20 11.18 -4.88
N ASN A 89 -2.41 12.44 -5.28
CA ASN A 89 -1.35 13.31 -5.80
C ASN A 89 -0.23 13.54 -4.79
N ALA A 90 -0.57 13.72 -3.51
CA ALA A 90 0.43 13.90 -2.46
C ALA A 90 1.28 12.63 -2.23
N VAL A 91 0.67 11.44 -2.28
CA VAL A 91 1.40 10.16 -2.21
C VAL A 91 2.37 10.04 -3.37
N VAL A 92 1.89 10.24 -4.60
CA VAL A 92 2.69 10.11 -5.82
C VAL A 92 3.83 11.13 -5.81
N ALA A 93 3.55 12.39 -5.50
CA ALA A 93 4.54 13.45 -5.43
C ALA A 93 5.62 13.16 -4.38
N ALA A 94 5.26 12.68 -3.18
CA ALA A 94 6.22 12.35 -2.14
C ALA A 94 7.03 11.07 -2.45
N ALA A 95 6.43 10.10 -3.14
CA ALA A 95 7.12 8.88 -3.55
C ALA A 95 8.13 9.12 -4.69
N GLN A 96 7.84 10.10 -5.57
CA GLN A 96 8.68 10.46 -6.72
C GLN A 96 9.75 11.51 -6.39
N ASN A 97 9.44 12.52 -5.56
CA ASN A 97 10.34 13.63 -5.27
C ASN A 97 11.22 13.33 -4.06
N HIS A 98 12.42 12.77 -4.31
CA HIS A 98 13.45 12.67 -3.27
C HIS A 98 14.82 13.24 -3.65
N ALA A 99 14.90 14.01 -4.75
CA ALA A 99 16.15 14.71 -5.08
C ALA A 99 16.50 15.87 -4.13
N LYS A 100 15.65 16.24 -3.16
CA LYS A 100 15.88 17.44 -2.33
C LYS A 100 15.47 17.38 -0.85
N LEU A 101 14.84 16.31 -0.36
CA LEU A 101 14.52 16.19 1.06
C LEU A 101 15.67 15.46 1.77
N GLU A 102 16.73 16.23 2.00
CA GLU A 102 17.82 16.07 2.97
C GLU A 102 18.17 14.66 3.49
N SER A 103 19.46 14.37 3.31
CA SER A 103 20.26 13.45 4.11
C SER A 103 20.06 13.67 5.61
N LEU A 104 19.08 12.98 6.20
CA LEU A 104 19.11 12.71 7.63
C LEU A 104 20.30 11.76 7.89
N PRO A 105 21.13 12.01 8.91
CA PRO A 105 22.22 11.10 9.24
C PRO A 105 21.62 9.73 9.52
N ALA A 106 22.22 8.70 8.90
CA ALA A 106 21.88 7.32 9.13
C ALA A 106 21.68 7.10 10.64
N ARG A 107 20.49 6.60 11.00
CA ARG A 107 20.18 6.19 12.37
C ARG A 107 21.39 5.39 12.90
N PRO A 108 22.07 5.81 13.98
CA PRO A 108 23.20 5.08 14.50
C PRO A 108 22.78 3.63 14.73
N SER A 109 23.44 2.74 14.01
CA SER A 109 23.23 1.31 14.18
C SER A 109 23.67 0.94 15.59
N GLN A 110 22.80 0.19 16.27
CA GLN A 110 23.15 -0.72 17.35
C GLN A 110 23.67 -0.09 18.66
N GLY A 111 22.78 -0.08 19.66
CA GLY A 111 23.24 -0.30 21.03
C GLY A 111 23.93 -1.68 21.13
N PRO A 112 24.82 -1.87 22.12
CA PRO A 112 25.60 -3.09 22.27
C PRO A 112 24.70 -4.33 22.31
N PRO A 113 25.15 -5.47 21.74
CA PRO A 113 24.38 -6.69 21.72
C PRO A 113 23.98 -7.09 23.16
N PRO A 114 22.75 -7.61 23.37
CA PRO A 114 22.35 -8.12 24.67
C PRO A 114 23.31 -9.24 25.12
N PRO A 115 23.56 -9.38 26.43
CA PRO A 115 24.47 -10.39 26.97
C PRO A 115 24.01 -11.81 26.60
N PRO A 116 24.95 -12.76 26.47
CA PRO A 116 24.65 -14.13 26.11
C PRO A 116 23.73 -14.76 27.16
N ARG A 117 22.59 -15.28 26.70
CA ARG A 117 21.67 -16.07 27.51
C ARG A 117 22.36 -17.40 27.92
N PRO A 118 22.31 -17.82 29.19
CA PRO A 118 22.92 -19.07 29.62
C PRO A 118 22.29 -20.27 28.89
N SER A 119 23.18 -21.13 28.38
CA SER A 119 22.91 -22.33 27.63
C SER A 119 22.29 -23.42 28.51
N ALA A 120 21.01 -23.73 28.28
CA ALA A 120 20.42 -25.00 28.68
C ALA A 120 20.81 -26.07 27.65
N GLY A 121 21.28 -27.22 28.14
CA GLY A 121 21.77 -28.34 27.33
C GLY A 121 20.72 -29.04 26.46
N PRO A 122 21.15 -30.01 25.63
CA PRO A 122 20.40 -30.55 24.51
C PRO A 122 19.46 -31.71 24.94
N PRO A 123 18.44 -32.06 24.11
CA PRO A 123 18.70 -33.16 23.17
C PRO A 123 18.05 -33.03 21.77
N ALA A 124 18.78 -33.61 20.81
CA ALA A 124 18.38 -34.37 19.61
C ALA A 124 17.02 -34.12 18.92
N SER A 125 17.07 -33.56 17.72
CA SER A 125 16.54 -34.17 16.47
C SER A 125 16.90 -33.26 15.29
N GLY A 126 17.57 -33.81 14.27
CA GLY A 126 18.22 -33.03 13.21
C GLY A 126 17.26 -32.31 12.25
N PRO A 127 17.52 -31.05 11.87
CA PRO A 127 16.83 -30.39 10.77
C PRO A 127 17.51 -30.68 9.42
N PRO A 128 16.79 -30.51 8.29
CA PRO A 128 17.31 -30.78 6.96
C PRO A 128 18.47 -29.84 6.59
N LYS A 129 19.30 -30.31 5.64
CA LYS A 129 20.59 -29.73 5.28
C LYS A 129 20.45 -28.27 4.82
N LEU A 130 21.04 -27.37 5.61
CA LEU A 130 21.08 -25.90 5.45
C LEU A 130 21.54 -25.40 4.07
N LYS A 131 22.22 -26.23 3.27
CA LYS A 131 22.73 -25.85 1.94
C LYS A 131 21.65 -25.80 0.85
N GLU A 132 20.53 -26.50 1.00
CA GLU A 132 19.44 -26.47 0.02
C GLU A 132 18.46 -25.30 0.25
N VAL A 133 18.27 -24.87 1.51
CA VAL A 133 17.42 -23.71 1.83
C VAL A 133 18.08 -22.38 1.42
N LEU A 134 19.42 -22.30 1.51
CA LEU A 134 20.18 -21.12 1.08
C LEU A 134 20.26 -20.97 -0.45
N ALA A 135 20.10 -22.06 -1.21
CA ALA A 135 20.05 -22.00 -2.68
C ALA A 135 18.69 -21.52 -3.22
N ALA A 136 17.59 -21.73 -2.47
CA ALA A 136 16.25 -21.28 -2.85
C ALA A 136 16.02 -19.78 -2.57
N ALA A 137 16.72 -19.18 -1.60
CA ALA A 137 16.63 -17.76 -1.28
C ALA A 137 17.47 -16.86 -2.21
N ALA A 138 18.43 -17.41 -2.95
CA ALA A 138 19.39 -16.66 -3.77
C ALA A 138 18.98 -16.48 -5.24
N ARG A 139 17.74 -16.83 -5.61
CA ARG A 139 17.21 -16.67 -6.98
C ARG A 139 15.90 -15.86 -7.01
N LYS A 140 15.90 -14.67 -6.43
CA LYS A 140 15.06 -13.59 -6.97
C LYS A 140 15.98 -12.66 -7.73
N LYS A 141 15.99 -12.80 -9.06
CA LYS A 141 16.53 -11.75 -9.94
C LYS A 141 15.96 -10.43 -9.43
N ALA A 142 16.85 -9.46 -9.20
CA ALA A 142 16.47 -8.07 -9.07
C ALA A 142 15.83 -7.66 -10.39
N GLN A 143 14.55 -7.98 -10.54
CA GLN A 143 13.69 -7.40 -11.53
C GLN A 143 13.56 -5.96 -11.05
N GLU A 144 13.99 -5.03 -11.88
CA GLU A 144 13.86 -3.61 -11.63
C GLU A 144 12.36 -3.33 -11.45
N VAL A 145 11.90 -3.27 -10.21
CA VAL A 145 10.52 -2.93 -9.88
C VAL A 145 10.39 -1.44 -10.12
N VAL A 146 10.16 -1.10 -11.39
CA VAL A 146 9.73 0.23 -11.79
C VAL A 146 8.28 0.34 -11.34
N TRP A 147 8.07 1.12 -10.28
CA TRP A 147 6.74 1.52 -9.88
C TRP A 147 6.20 2.47 -10.94
N GLU A 148 5.41 1.94 -11.86
CA GLU A 148 4.63 2.75 -12.78
C GLU A 148 3.39 3.22 -12.03
N PHE A 149 3.40 4.48 -11.58
CA PHE A 149 2.19 5.12 -11.09
C PHE A 149 1.31 5.41 -12.31
N ARG A 150 0.41 4.48 -12.61
CA ARG A 150 -0.60 4.71 -13.64
C ARG A 150 -1.62 5.67 -13.06
N ASP A 151 -1.55 6.92 -13.49
CA ASP A 151 -2.71 7.81 -13.48
C ASP A 151 -3.69 7.20 -14.48
N GLN A 152 -4.52 6.26 -14.01
CA GLN A 152 -5.74 5.92 -14.74
C GLN A 152 -6.63 7.14 -14.61
N GLY A 153 -6.39 8.11 -15.49
CA GLY A 153 -7.04 9.40 -15.48
C GLY A 153 -8.51 9.20 -15.20
N ALA A 154 -9.00 9.88 -14.17
CA ALA A 154 -10.33 9.66 -13.63
C ALA A 154 -11.43 9.57 -14.71
N ALA A 155 -11.28 10.25 -15.84
CA ALA A 155 -12.20 10.18 -16.97
C ALA A 155 -12.48 8.75 -17.50
N SER A 156 -11.48 7.87 -17.60
CA SER A 156 -11.71 6.49 -18.09
C SER A 156 -12.30 5.57 -17.01
N ALA A 157 -11.90 5.76 -15.75
CA ALA A 157 -12.51 5.07 -14.61
C ALA A 157 -13.95 5.52 -14.32
N TRP A 158 -14.28 6.80 -14.53
CA TRP A 158 -15.64 7.34 -14.43
C TRP A 158 -16.53 6.90 -15.62
N GLN A 159 -15.97 6.75 -16.82
CA GLN A 159 -16.67 6.13 -17.96
C GLN A 159 -16.97 4.65 -17.70
N ALA A 160 -16.09 3.92 -16.99
CA ALA A 160 -16.36 2.57 -16.51
C ALA A 160 -17.40 2.52 -15.37
N LEU A 161 -17.38 3.49 -14.44
CA LEU A 161 -18.37 3.63 -13.35
C LEU A 161 -19.76 4.03 -13.85
N GLY A 162 -19.86 4.87 -14.89
CA GLY A 162 -21.13 5.18 -15.55
C GLY A 162 -21.79 3.96 -16.20
N ARG A 163 -21.02 2.90 -16.43
CA ARG A 163 -21.49 1.60 -16.96
C ARG A 163 -21.56 0.51 -15.90
N MET A 164 -21.24 0.79 -14.63
CA MET A 164 -21.45 -0.19 -13.55
C MET A 164 -22.93 -0.49 -13.32
N GLN A 165 -23.83 0.46 -13.62
CA GLN A 165 -25.27 0.19 -13.64
C GLN A 165 -25.63 -0.80 -14.76
N ASP A 166 -25.08 -0.65 -15.96
CA ASP A 166 -25.26 -1.62 -17.06
C ASP A 166 -24.70 -3.01 -16.69
N VAL A 167 -23.57 -3.06 -16.00
CA VAL A 167 -22.94 -4.29 -15.50
C VAL A 167 -23.82 -4.97 -14.44
N GLU A 168 -24.38 -4.18 -13.52
CA GLU A 168 -25.25 -4.68 -12.45
C GLU A 168 -26.61 -5.15 -13.00
N GLU A 169 -27.15 -4.46 -14.00
CA GLU A 169 -28.39 -4.84 -14.69
C GLU A 169 -28.20 -6.10 -15.55
N ALA A 170 -27.11 -6.18 -16.32
CA ALA A 170 -26.73 -7.38 -17.08
C ALA A 170 -26.56 -8.62 -16.18
N HIS A 171 -25.95 -8.45 -15.00
CA HIS A 171 -25.81 -9.52 -14.03
C HIS A 171 -27.16 -9.95 -13.43
N LYS A 172 -28.04 -9.00 -13.12
CA LYS A 172 -29.41 -9.29 -12.64
C LYS A 172 -30.25 -10.03 -13.68
N ASP A 173 -30.04 -9.74 -14.96
CA ASP A 173 -30.69 -10.43 -16.08
C ASP A 173 -30.08 -11.81 -16.41
N GLY A 174 -29.09 -12.25 -15.64
CA GLY A 174 -28.48 -13.57 -15.77
C GLY A 174 -27.51 -13.70 -16.94
N GLN A 175 -26.96 -12.58 -17.44
CA GLN A 175 -25.88 -12.62 -18.43
C GLN A 175 -24.59 -13.15 -17.79
N SER A 176 -23.90 -14.04 -18.50
CA SER A 176 -22.61 -14.60 -18.10
C SER A 176 -21.45 -13.65 -18.34
N ASP A 177 -21.60 -12.71 -19.28
CA ASP A 177 -20.56 -11.80 -19.69
C ASP A 177 -21.11 -10.45 -20.15
N ILE A 178 -20.28 -9.40 -20.04
CA ILE A 178 -20.56 -8.08 -20.62
C ILE A 178 -19.39 -7.63 -21.49
N ARG A 179 -19.71 -6.99 -22.62
CA ARG A 179 -18.72 -6.41 -23.53
C ARG A 179 -18.68 -4.89 -23.38
N LEU A 180 -17.54 -4.38 -22.97
CA LEU A 180 -17.26 -2.96 -22.81
C LEU A 180 -16.28 -2.51 -23.90
N VAL A 181 -16.49 -1.33 -24.48
CA VAL A 181 -15.47 -0.69 -25.31
C VAL A 181 -14.81 0.37 -24.44
N ILE A 182 -13.55 0.17 -24.11
CA ILE A 182 -12.74 1.07 -23.28
C ILE A 182 -11.52 1.47 -24.13
N ASP A 183 -11.31 2.77 -24.34
CA ASP A 183 -10.19 3.29 -25.14
C ASP A 183 -10.05 2.63 -26.53
N ASN A 184 -11.18 2.42 -27.21
CA ASN A 184 -11.28 1.78 -28.53
C ASN A 184 -10.87 0.28 -28.56
N GLN A 185 -10.70 -0.36 -27.39
CA GLN A 185 -10.52 -1.79 -27.25
C GLN A 185 -11.80 -2.45 -26.71
N LEU A 186 -12.16 -3.60 -27.28
CA LEU A 186 -13.29 -4.39 -26.82
C LEU A 186 -12.83 -5.30 -25.68
N MET A 187 -13.35 -5.09 -24.48
CA MET A 187 -13.11 -5.97 -23.33
C MET A 187 -14.36 -6.79 -23.04
N ALA A 188 -14.21 -8.11 -22.92
CA ALA A 188 -15.24 -9.00 -22.40
C ALA A 188 -14.93 -9.32 -20.93
N ILE A 189 -15.90 -9.08 -20.04
CA ILE A 189 -15.83 -9.45 -18.62
C ILE A 189 -16.73 -10.64 -18.41
N ASP A 190 -16.17 -11.78 -18.02
CA ASP A 190 -16.91 -12.99 -17.65
C ASP A 190 -17.18 -12.98 -16.14
N PHE A 191 -18.46 -12.94 -15.76
CA PHE A 191 -18.89 -12.89 -14.37
C PHE A 191 -18.72 -14.22 -13.64
N ASN A 192 -18.64 -15.35 -14.34
CA ASN A 192 -18.45 -16.65 -13.70
C ASN A 192 -17.00 -16.82 -13.23
N THR A 193 -16.05 -16.27 -13.98
CA THR A 193 -14.62 -16.40 -13.70
C THR A 193 -14.01 -15.13 -13.11
N MET A 194 -14.75 -14.02 -13.12
CA MET A 194 -14.25 -12.68 -12.77
C MET A 194 -12.98 -12.32 -13.55
N THR A 195 -12.92 -12.75 -14.83
CA THR A 195 -11.79 -12.47 -15.72
C THR A 195 -12.19 -11.49 -16.82
N ALA A 196 -11.23 -10.64 -17.21
CA ALA A 196 -11.39 -9.74 -18.34
C ALA A 196 -10.47 -10.20 -19.49
N GLN A 197 -11.02 -10.30 -20.70
CA GLN A 197 -10.28 -10.62 -21.93
C GLN A 197 -10.40 -9.43 -22.90
N SER A 198 -9.27 -8.98 -23.44
CA SER A 198 -9.17 -7.90 -24.44
C SER A 198 -8.94 -8.44 -25.85
#